data_AF-A0A538FFN0-F1
#
_entry.id   AF-A0A538FFN0-F1
#
_cell.length_a   1.000
_cell.length_b   1.000
_cell.length_c   1.000
_cell.angle_alpha   90.00
_cell.angle_beta   90.00
_cell.angle_gamma   90.00
#
_symmetry.space_group_name_H-M   'P 1'
#
loop_
_entity.id
_entity.type
_entity.pdbx_description
1 polymer ?
#
loop_
_entity_poly.entity_id
_entity_poly.type
_entity_poly.pdbx_seq_one_letter_code
_entity_poly.pdbx_strand_id
1 'polypeptide(L)'
;MTRPEEVWIPLVDEPIGTIVAQIQNDHAEIGGLVDTPQRLLAFKTFAYIRVGLLLGELLLENDVEPYNGSDTWIDKLLGNPDFKARVVAEVRAVAEEVARDIEADEAALGPDEAARERFREFARRRLESPT
;
A
#
# COMPACT_ATOMS: atom_id res chain seq x y z
N MET A 1 25.21 8.81 6.20
CA MET A 1 24.38 9.03 5.00
C MET A 1 23.18 8.10 5.10
N THR A 2 22.10 8.59 5.68
CA THR A 2 20.80 7.91 5.75
C THR A 2 20.25 7.81 4.34
N ARG A 3 19.87 6.60 3.90
CA ARG A 3 19.20 6.40 2.60
C ARG A 3 17.91 7.24 2.61
N PRO A 4 17.54 7.91 1.51
CA PRO A 4 16.26 8.61 1.47
C PRO A 4 15.17 7.58 1.72
N GLU A 5 14.47 7.71 2.84
CA GLU A 5 13.23 7.02 3.14
C GLU A 5 12.36 7.16 1.87
N GLU A 6 11.98 6.06 1.23
CA GLU A 6 11.12 6.11 0.04
C GLU A 6 9.81 6.80 0.43
N VAL A 7 9.63 8.05 0.02
CA VAL A 7 8.42 8.82 0.27
C VAL A 7 7.33 8.29 -0.65
N TRP A 8 6.67 7.22 -0.22
CA TRP A 8 5.49 6.69 -0.89
C TRP A 8 4.29 7.60 -0.58
N ILE A 9 3.81 8.33 -1.59
CA ILE A 9 2.56 9.08 -1.48
C ILE A 9 1.43 8.05 -1.30
N PRO A 10 0.60 8.15 -0.24
CA PRO A 10 -0.51 7.22 -0.04
C PRO A 10 -1.47 7.30 -1.23
N LEU A 11 -1.75 6.16 -1.86
CA LEU A 11 -2.72 6.07 -2.96
C LEU A 11 -4.18 6.16 -2.48
N VAL A 12 -4.41 5.96 -1.18
CA VAL A 12 -5.72 6.00 -0.52
C VAL A 12 -5.55 6.63 0.87
N ASP A 13 -6.52 7.44 1.29
CA ASP A 13 -6.56 8.08 2.60
C ASP A 13 -6.65 7.06 3.76
N GLU A 14 -6.20 7.46 4.95
CA GLU A 14 -6.40 6.70 6.18
C GLU A 14 -7.91 6.49 6.45
N PRO A 15 -8.34 5.31 6.98
CA PRO A 15 -7.55 4.33 7.74
C PRO A 15 -7.18 3.02 7.01
N ILE A 16 -7.64 2.80 5.77
CA ILE A 16 -7.43 1.52 5.06
C ILE A 16 -5.95 1.28 4.76
N GLY A 17 -5.23 2.33 4.36
CA GLY A 17 -3.78 2.25 4.12
C GLY A 17 -3.01 1.72 5.33
N THR A 18 -3.35 2.20 6.52
CA THR A 18 -2.75 1.79 7.80
C THR A 18 -3.03 0.33 8.12
N ILE A 19 -4.26 -0.13 7.89
CA ILE A 19 -4.65 -1.54 8.12
C ILE A 19 -3.83 -2.48 7.24
N VAL A 20 -3.76 -2.18 5.93
CA VAL A 20 -3.01 -3.01 4.99
C VAL A 20 -1.51 -3.00 5.32
N ALA A 21 -0.95 -1.84 5.67
CA ALA A 21 0.46 -1.73 6.07
C ALA A 21 0.75 -2.53 7.34
N GLN A 22 -0.12 -2.46 8.36
CA GLN A 22 0.03 -3.25 9.58
C GLN A 22 -0.03 -4.75 9.30
N ILE A 23 -0.99 -5.21 8.48
CA ILE A 23 -1.10 -6.62 8.09
C ILE A 23 0.14 -7.06 7.31
N GLN A 24 0.65 -6.25 6.38
CA GLN A 24 1.87 -6.57 5.65
C GLN A 24 3.09 -6.72 6.58
N ASN A 25 3.19 -5.87 7.60
CA ASN A 25 4.27 -5.93 8.60
C ASN A 25 4.16 -7.17 9.51
N ASP A 26 2.94 -7.54 9.89
CA ASP A 26 2.68 -8.68 10.78
C ASP A 26 2.82 -10.04 10.05
N HIS A 27 2.73 -10.04 8.72
CA HIS A 27 2.73 -11.22 7.86
C HIS A 27 3.86 -11.19 6.82
N ALA A 28 5.06 -11.66 7.23
CA ALA A 28 6.27 -11.63 6.40
C ALA A 28 6.10 -12.33 5.04
N GLU A 29 5.24 -13.34 4.95
CA GLU A 29 4.91 -14.04 3.70
C GLU A 29 4.32 -13.09 2.63
N ILE A 30 3.57 -12.06 3.04
CA ILE A 30 3.01 -11.06 2.14
C ILE A 30 4.13 -10.22 1.54
N GLY A 31 5.10 -9.80 2.36
CA GLY A 31 6.26 -9.05 1.90
C GLY A 31 7.07 -9.77 0.82
N GLY A 32 7.21 -11.10 0.92
CA GLY A 32 7.89 -11.91 -0.09
C GLY A 32 7.12 -12.03 -1.41
N LEU A 33 5.78 -11.94 -1.39
CA LEU A 33 4.96 -12.02 -2.61
C LEU A 33 4.98 -10.72 -3.43
N VAL A 34 5.26 -9.59 -2.78
CA VAL A 34 5.19 -8.24 -3.38
C VAL A 34 6.53 -7.50 -3.29
N ASP A 35 7.62 -8.25 -3.37
CA ASP A 35 9.00 -7.81 -3.17
C ASP A 35 9.57 -6.92 -4.29
N THR A 36 8.90 -6.84 -5.44
CA THR A 36 9.24 -5.91 -6.52
C THR A 36 8.38 -4.64 -6.44
N PRO A 37 8.89 -3.48 -6.87
CA PRO A 37 8.10 -2.25 -6.75
C PRO A 37 6.84 -2.26 -7.64
N GLN A 38 6.83 -2.97 -8.79
CA GLN A 38 5.62 -3.12 -9.60
C GLN A 38 4.55 -3.93 -8.85
N ARG A 39 4.94 -5.04 -8.24
CA ARG A 39 4.03 -5.87 -7.44
C ARG A 39 3.57 -5.12 -6.20
N LEU A 40 4.46 -4.41 -5.50
CA LEU A 40 4.09 -3.59 -4.34
C LEU A 40 3.07 -2.52 -4.71
N LEU A 41 3.25 -1.85 -5.85
CA LEU A 41 2.31 -0.84 -6.34
C LEU A 41 0.94 -1.44 -6.69
N ALA A 42 0.92 -2.54 -7.44
CA ALA A 42 -0.30 -3.25 -7.79
C ALA A 42 -1.01 -3.76 -6.53
N PHE A 43 -0.26 -4.38 -5.61
CA PHE A 43 -0.75 -4.87 -4.33
C PHE A 43 -1.42 -3.77 -3.52
N LYS A 44 -0.74 -2.65 -3.26
CA LYS A 44 -1.33 -1.54 -2.51
C LYS A 44 -2.63 -1.05 -3.17
N THR A 45 -2.63 -0.89 -4.49
CA THR A 45 -3.80 -0.43 -5.25
C THR A 45 -4.99 -1.37 -5.07
N PHE A 46 -4.80 -2.67 -5.30
CA PHE A 46 -5.89 -3.64 -5.20
C PHE A 46 -6.30 -3.92 -3.76
N ALA A 47 -5.34 -3.99 -2.83
CA ALA A 47 -5.60 -4.24 -1.42
C ALA A 47 -6.47 -3.12 -0.83
N TYR A 48 -6.18 -1.87 -1.13
CA TYR A 48 -6.99 -0.75 -0.61
C TYR A 48 -8.44 -0.82 -1.11
N ILE A 49 -8.66 -1.17 -2.38
CA ILE A 49 -10.01 -1.31 -2.94
C ILE A 49 -10.74 -2.50 -2.30
N ARG A 50 -10.12 -3.69 -2.30
CA ARG A 50 -10.76 -4.92 -1.83
C ARG A 50 -11.02 -4.90 -0.32
N VAL A 51 -10.09 -4.38 0.47
CA VAL A 51 -10.31 -4.18 1.91
C VAL A 51 -11.43 -3.17 2.15
N GLY A 52 -11.49 -2.07 1.41
CA GLY A 52 -12.59 -1.11 1.52
C GLY A 52 -13.96 -1.72 1.22
N LEU A 53 -14.05 -2.53 0.16
CA LEU A 53 -15.27 -3.26 -0.20
C LEU A 53 -15.68 -4.26 0.88
N LEU A 54 -14.73 -5.07 1.38
CA LEU A 54 -14.99 -6.04 2.44
C LEU A 54 -15.44 -5.35 3.74
N LEU A 55 -14.80 -4.25 4.13
CA LEU A 55 -15.22 -3.48 5.31
C LEU A 55 -16.62 -2.89 5.14
N GLY A 56 -16.95 -2.42 3.93
CA GLY A 56 -18.29 -1.95 3.59
C GLY A 56 -19.36 -3.04 3.65
N GLU A 57 -19.06 -4.25 3.16
CA GLU A 57 -19.90 -5.44 3.27
C GLU A 57 -20.13 -5.80 4.74
N LEU A 58 -19.05 -5.91 5.52
CA LEU A 58 -19.12 -6.19 6.96
C LEU A 58 -19.95 -5.15 7.71
N LEU A 59 -19.81 -3.86 7.38
CA LEU A 59 -20.61 -2.78 7.96
C LEU A 59 -22.10 -2.90 7.61
N LEU A 60 -22.43 -3.31 6.39
CA LEU A 60 -23.81 -3.46 5.95
C LEU A 60 -24.48 -4.69 6.57
N GLU A 61 -23.74 -5.79 6.68
CA GLU A 61 -24.24 -7.06 7.19
C GLU A 61 -24.34 -7.11 8.72
N ASN A 62 -23.59 -6.25 9.41
CA ASN A 62 -23.49 -6.25 10.86
C ASN A 62 -23.90 -4.89 11.41
N ASP A 63 -24.82 -4.89 12.37
CA ASP A 63 -25.33 -3.67 12.98
C ASP A 63 -24.25 -3.08 13.91
N VAL A 64 -23.41 -2.20 13.37
CA VAL A 64 -22.38 -1.49 14.12
C VAL A 64 -23.02 -0.30 14.81
N GLU A 65 -22.91 -0.23 16.14
CA GLU A 65 -23.47 0.89 16.91
C GLU A 65 -22.99 2.24 16.36
N PRO A 66 -23.86 3.26 16.28
CA PRO A 66 -23.50 4.59 15.81
C PRO A 66 -22.27 5.17 16.52
N TYR A 67 -21.56 6.05 15.82
CA TYR A 67 -20.34 6.69 16.33
C TYR A 67 -20.62 7.39 17.67
N ASN A 68 -19.89 6.99 18.72
CA ASN A 68 -20.05 7.48 20.09
C ASN A 68 -18.95 8.48 20.52
N GLY A 69 -18.08 8.89 19.60
CA GLY A 69 -17.03 9.89 19.85
C GLY A 69 -15.65 9.33 20.24
N SER A 70 -15.47 8.00 20.34
CA SER A 70 -14.17 7.38 20.62
C SER A 70 -13.64 6.56 19.44
N ASP A 71 -14.36 5.49 19.08
CA ASP A 71 -13.88 4.49 18.13
C ASP A 71 -14.52 4.70 16.76
N THR A 72 -13.72 4.64 15.69
CA THR A 72 -14.29 4.65 14.34
C THR A 72 -15.11 3.37 14.12
N TRP A 73 -16.02 3.39 13.14
CA TRP A 73 -16.78 2.18 12.78
C TRP A 73 -15.85 1.04 12.34
N ILE A 74 -14.66 1.36 11.81
CA ILE A 74 -13.62 0.41 11.44
C ILE A 74 -12.98 -0.21 12.69
N ASP A 75 -12.65 0.59 13.70
CA ASP A 75 -12.10 0.09 14.98
C ASP A 75 -13.09 -0.87 15.65
N LYS A 76 -14.39 -0.52 15.63
CA LYS A 76 -15.46 -1.38 16.15
C LYS A 76 -15.56 -2.70 15.39
N LEU A 77 -15.51 -2.68 14.05
CA LEU A 77 -15.52 -3.91 13.25
C LEU A 77 -14.29 -4.77 13.50
N LEU A 78 -13.10 -4.16 13.50
CA LEU A 78 -11.83 -4.90 13.67
C LEU A 78 -11.56 -5.35 15.10
N GLY A 79 -12.35 -4.88 16.07
CA GLY A 79 -12.42 -5.48 17.41
C GLY A 79 -12.95 -6.91 17.42
N ASN A 80 -13.72 -7.31 16.40
CA ASN A 80 -14.13 -8.69 16.22
C ASN A 80 -13.00 -9.51 15.57
N PRO A 81 -12.48 -10.57 16.24
CA PRO A 81 -11.38 -11.37 15.71
C PRO A 81 -11.72 -12.09 14.39
N ASP A 82 -12.99 -12.45 14.16
CA ASP A 82 -13.40 -13.12 12.92
C ASP A 82 -13.38 -12.15 11.74
N PHE A 83 -13.78 -10.90 11.95
CA PHE A 83 -13.72 -9.86 10.92
C PHE A 83 -12.27 -9.49 10.63
N LYS A 84 -11.44 -9.37 11.66
CA LYS A 84 -9.99 -9.18 11.49
C LYS A 84 -9.38 -10.32 10.68
N ALA A 85 -9.74 -11.58 10.96
CA ALA A 85 -9.26 -12.73 10.20
C ALA A 85 -9.70 -12.69 8.72
N ARG A 86 -10.94 -12.27 8.44
CA ARG A 86 -11.42 -12.05 7.06
C ARG A 86 -10.57 -11.00 6.33
N VAL A 87 -10.28 -9.86 6.96
CA VAL A 87 -9.45 -8.81 6.36
C VAL A 87 -8.02 -9.31 6.09
N VAL A 88 -7.41 -10.02 7.03
CA VAL A 88 -6.08 -10.62 6.83
C VAL A 88 -6.08 -11.60 5.65
N ALA A 89 -7.08 -12.48 5.58
CA ALA A 89 -7.23 -13.42 4.48
C ALA A 89 -7.38 -12.69 3.13
N GLU A 90 -8.16 -11.61 3.09
CA GLU A 90 -8.35 -10.80 1.89
C GLU A 90 -7.05 -10.13 1.43
N VAL A 91 -6.29 -9.52 2.34
CA VAL A 91 -4.99 -8.91 2.01
C VAL A 91 -4.01 -9.96 1.49
N ARG A 92 -3.97 -11.15 2.10
CA ARG A 92 -3.13 -12.26 1.61
C ARG A 92 -3.55 -12.71 0.21
N ALA A 93 -4.84 -12.87 -0.04
CA ALA A 93 -5.36 -13.27 -1.35
C ALA A 93 -4.95 -12.28 -2.45
N VAL A 94 -5.01 -10.98 -2.17
CA VAL A 94 -4.53 -9.95 -3.10
C VAL A 94 -3.04 -10.10 -3.40
N ALA A 95 -2.22 -10.33 -2.38
CA ALA A 95 -0.78 -10.53 -2.56
C ALA A 95 -0.47 -11.76 -3.43
N GLU A 96 -1.20 -12.87 -3.20
CA GLU A 96 -1.06 -14.10 -3.99
C GLU A 96 -1.50 -13.91 -5.45
N GLU A 97 -2.59 -13.19 -5.69
CA GLU A 97 -3.07 -12.85 -7.04
C GLU A 97 -2.07 -11.95 -7.77
N VAL A 98 -1.57 -10.90 -7.12
CA VAL A 98 -0.58 -10.00 -7.70
C VAL A 98 0.72 -10.73 -8.02
N ALA A 99 1.20 -11.61 -7.14
CA ALA A 99 2.40 -12.39 -7.39
C ALA A 99 2.25 -13.34 -8.59
N ARG A 100 1.03 -13.83 -8.84
CA ARG A 100 0.70 -14.70 -9.98
C ARG A 100 0.57 -13.93 -11.29
N ASP A 101 -0.12 -12.80 -11.27
CA ASP A 101 -0.58 -12.11 -12.47
C ASP A 101 0.38 -11.00 -12.94
N ILE A 102 1.16 -10.43 -12.01
CA ILE A 102 2.16 -9.41 -12.32
C ILE A 102 3.52 -10.08 -12.41
N GLU A 103 4.03 -10.18 -13.64
CA GLU A 103 5.42 -10.57 -13.87
C GLU A 103 6.35 -9.58 -13.17
N ALA A 104 7.32 -10.12 -12.43
CA ALA A 104 8.41 -9.34 -11.87
C ALA A 104 9.30 -8.89 -13.03
N ASP A 105 8.96 -7.77 -13.66
CA ASP A 105 9.82 -7.20 -14.69
C ASP A 105 11.04 -6.55 -14.01
N GLU A 106 12.19 -7.23 -14.10
CA GLU A 106 13.49 -6.67 -13.69
C GLU A 106 13.94 -5.49 -14.58
N ALA A 107 13.21 -5.19 -15.68
CA ALA A 107 13.51 -4.05 -16.54
C ALA A 107 13.32 -2.72 -15.80
N ALA A 108 14.41 -2.29 -15.17
CA ALA A 108 14.77 -0.95 -14.74
C ALA A 108 13.60 -0.01 -14.46
N LEU A 109 12.91 -0.25 -13.35
CA LEU A 109 12.16 0.82 -12.69
C LEU A 109 13.12 1.96 -12.35
N GLY A 110 13.06 3.02 -13.15
CA GLY A 110 13.87 4.20 -12.96
C GLY A 110 14.00 5.01 -14.26
N PRO A 111 14.48 6.26 -14.15
CA PRO A 111 14.78 7.06 -15.32
C PRO A 111 15.77 6.31 -16.22
N ASP A 112 15.44 6.23 -17.51
CA ASP A 112 16.37 5.76 -18.54
C ASP A 112 17.64 6.65 -18.58
N GLU A 113 18.67 6.20 -19.29
CA GLU A 113 19.93 6.95 -19.32
C GLU A 113 19.75 8.37 -19.88
N ALA A 114 18.80 8.55 -20.82
CA ALA A 114 18.46 9.86 -21.35
C ALA A 114 17.83 10.77 -20.29
N ALA A 115 16.95 10.25 -19.43
CA ALA A 115 16.35 10.96 -18.32
C ALA A 115 17.38 11.30 -17.24
N ARG A 116 18.33 10.40 -16.96
CA ARG A 116 19.45 10.68 -16.07
C ARG A 116 20.33 11.81 -16.61
N GLU A 117 20.61 11.82 -17.90
CA GLU A 117 21.41 12.89 -18.51
C GLU A 117 20.70 14.24 -18.43
N ARG A 118 19.40 14.29 -18.75
CA ARG A 118 18.58 15.51 -18.57
C ARG A 118 18.59 16.01 -17.12
N PHE A 119 18.53 15.10 -16.15
CA PHE A 119 18.61 15.47 -14.74
C PHE A 119 19.99 16.01 -14.35
N ARG A 120 21.09 15.41 -14.84
CA ARG A 120 22.45 15.90 -14.61
C ARG A 120 22.65 17.31 -15.17
N GLU A 121 22.17 17.57 -16.39
CA GLU A 121 22.23 18.91 -16.99
C GLU A 121 21.44 19.94 -16.17
N PHE A 122 20.22 19.58 -15.75
CA PHE A 122 19.40 20.43 -14.88
C PHE A 122 20.13 20.77 -13.57
N ALA A 123 20.70 19.76 -12.90
CA ALA A 123 21.43 19.93 -11.65
C ALA A 123 22.66 20.85 -11.81
N ARG A 124 23.44 20.67 -12.89
CA ARG A 124 24.58 21.55 -13.21
C ARG A 124 24.14 23.01 -13.35
N ARG A 125 23.10 23.28 -14.14
CA ARG A 125 22.56 24.65 -14.34
C ARG A 125 22.11 25.29 -13.02
N ARG A 126 21.48 24.52 -12.12
CA ARG A 126 21.01 25.00 -10.81
C ARG A 126 22.17 25.32 -9.85
N LEU A 127 23.27 24.59 -9.93
CA LEU A 127 24.47 24.81 -9.12
C LEU A 127 25.34 25.95 -9.65
N GLU A 128 25.37 26.16 -10.96
CA GLU A 128 26.08 27.27 -11.63
C GLU A 128 25.35 28.60 -11.55
N SER A 129 24.03 28.57 -11.30
CA SER A 129 23.20 29.75 -10.97
C SER A 129 22.78 29.69 -9.50
N PRO A 130 23.71 29.92 -8.54
CA PRO A 130 23.33 30.00 -7.14
C PRO A 130 22.41 31.21 -6.99
N THR A 131 21.21 30.95 -6.47
CA THR A 131 20.36 32.04 -5.93
C THR A 131 20.83 32.33 -4.52
#